data_AF-A0A2A4VBY7-F1
#
_entry.id   AF-A0A2A4VBY7-F1
#
_cell.length_a   1.000
_cell.length_b   1.000
_cell.length_c   1.000
_cell.angle_alpha   90.00
_cell.angle_beta   90.00
_cell.angle_gamma   90.00
#
_symmetry.space_group_name_H-M   'P 1'
#
loop_
_entity.id
_entity.type
_entity.pdbx_description
1 polymer ?
#
loop_
_entity_poly.entity_id
_entity_poly.type
_entity_poly.pdbx_seq_one_letter_code
_entity_poly.pdbx_strand_id
1 'polypeptide(L)'
;MKGAISQVINQDVTALRGFSERQLKALAKQGEIIAAGVVSGDIDEDLRDFFLDSLEDMALNFAKTLRGLLMVTIEKVWNAIIGVLWKAISSATGINLAAPSAD
;
A
#
# COMPACT_ATOMS: atom_id res chain seq x y z
N MET A 1 -2.23 -16.27 18.92
CA MET A 1 -2.13 -16.24 17.44
C MET A 1 -3.14 -15.28 16.81
N LYS A 2 -4.47 -15.51 16.91
CA LYS A 2 -5.50 -14.62 16.35
C LYS A 2 -5.29 -13.13 16.67
N GLY A 3 -5.03 -12.78 17.93
CA GLY A 3 -4.81 -11.38 18.35
C GLY A 3 -3.60 -10.71 17.67
N ALA A 4 -2.47 -11.41 17.56
CA ALA A 4 -1.26 -10.87 16.92
C ALA A 4 -1.47 -10.62 15.42
N ILE A 5 -2.15 -11.55 14.75
CA ILE A 5 -2.49 -11.43 13.32
C ILE A 5 -3.49 -10.27 13.11
N SER A 6 -4.57 -10.24 13.89
CA SER A 6 -5.60 -9.20 13.78
C SER A 6 -5.05 -7.79 14.06
N GLN A 7 -4.08 -7.65 14.97
CA GLN A 7 -3.44 -6.36 15.24
C GLN A 7 -2.68 -5.85 14.01
N VAL A 8 -1.83 -6.67 13.40
CA VAL A 8 -1.05 -6.31 12.21
C VAL A 8 -1.99 -5.92 11.06
N ILE A 9 -2.99 -6.77 10.77
CA ILE A 9 -3.93 -6.53 9.67
C ILE A 9 -4.70 -5.21 9.90
N ASN A 10 -5.24 -4.98 11.09
CA ASN A 10 -6.05 -3.78 11.35
C ASN A 10 -5.23 -2.49 11.24
N GLN A 11 -3.98 -2.50 11.71
CA GLN A 11 -3.08 -1.35 11.60
C GLN A 11 -2.77 -1.03 10.13
N ASP A 12 -2.33 -2.03 9.37
CA ASP A 12 -1.93 -1.83 7.99
C ASP A 12 -3.12 -1.50 7.07
N VAL A 13 -4.29 -2.14 7.27
CA VAL A 13 -5.53 -1.80 6.52
C VAL A 13 -5.96 -0.36 6.77
N THR A 14 -5.85 0.12 8.00
CA THR A 14 -6.20 1.51 8.33
C THR A 14 -5.26 2.50 7.65
N ALA A 15 -3.95 2.24 7.69
CA ALA A 15 -2.96 3.06 7.01
C ALA A 15 -3.15 3.05 5.48
N LEU A 16 -3.38 1.87 4.89
CA LEU A 16 -3.65 1.69 3.47
C LEU A 16 -4.91 2.44 3.02
N ARG A 17 -5.98 2.40 3.82
CA ARG A 17 -7.22 3.12 3.53
C ARG A 17 -6.97 4.63 3.44
N GLY A 18 -6.36 5.20 4.48
CA GLY A 18 -6.08 6.64 4.51
C GLY A 18 -5.14 7.09 3.39
N PHE A 19 -4.14 6.29 3.04
CA PHE A 19 -3.27 6.55 1.88
C PHE A 19 -4.08 6.52 0.56
N SER A 20 -4.87 5.45 0.35
CA SER A 20 -5.65 5.26 -0.88
C SER A 20 -6.63 6.40 -1.12
N GLU A 21 -7.35 6.81 -0.08
CA GLU A 21 -8.31 7.93 -0.16
C GLU A 21 -7.63 9.23 -0.61
N ARG A 22 -6.45 9.55 -0.06
CA ARG A 22 -5.71 10.76 -0.43
C ARG A 22 -5.21 10.70 -1.87
N GLN A 23 -4.63 9.57 -2.28
CA GLN A 23 -4.09 9.41 -3.64
C GLN A 23 -5.20 9.46 -4.70
N LEU A 24 -6.32 8.76 -4.46
CA LEU A 24 -7.46 8.79 -5.38
C LEU A 24 -8.06 10.20 -5.50
N LYS A 25 -8.16 10.93 -4.39
CA LYS A 25 -8.61 12.33 -4.41
C LYS A 25 -7.67 13.23 -5.23
N ALA A 26 -6.36 13.02 -5.12
CA ALA A 26 -5.38 13.79 -5.90
C ALA A 26 -5.47 13.47 -7.40
N LEU A 27 -5.57 12.19 -7.77
CA LEU A 27 -5.76 11.76 -9.16
C LEU A 27 -7.04 12.34 -9.77
N ALA A 28 -8.15 12.26 -9.05
CA ALA A 28 -9.40 12.85 -9.47
C ALA A 28 -9.27 14.36 -9.68
N LYS A 29 -8.61 15.06 -8.74
CA LYS A 29 -8.42 16.50 -8.86
C LYS A 29 -7.54 16.88 -10.05
N GLN A 30 -6.51 16.09 -10.34
CA GLN A 30 -5.66 16.30 -11.51
C GLN A 30 -6.47 16.12 -12.80
N GLY A 31 -7.33 15.10 -12.87
CA GLY A 31 -8.25 14.91 -14.00
C GLY A 31 -9.19 16.10 -14.20
N GLU A 32 -9.75 16.66 -13.12
CA GLU A 32 -10.56 17.88 -13.21
C GLU A 32 -9.78 19.08 -13.76
N ILE A 33 -8.53 19.26 -13.33
CA ILE A 33 -7.67 20.36 -13.79
C ILE A 33 -7.38 20.23 -15.28
N ILE A 34 -7.04 19.01 -15.74
CA ILE A 34 -6.79 18.73 -17.16
C ILE A 34 -8.06 19.01 -17.98
N ALA A 35 -9.21 18.49 -17.54
CA ALA A 35 -10.47 18.72 -18.23
C ALA A 35 -10.83 20.22 -18.33
N ALA A 36 -10.63 20.97 -17.24
CA ALA A 36 -10.87 22.41 -17.24
C ALA A 36 -9.95 23.16 -18.20
N GLY A 37 -8.66 22.83 -18.23
CA GLY A 37 -7.68 23.44 -19.13
C GLY A 37 -7.94 23.13 -20.60
N VAL A 38 -8.43 21.92 -20.91
CA VAL A 38 -8.85 21.57 -22.28
C VAL A 38 -10.07 22.38 -22.70
N VAL A 39 -11.07 22.53 -21.82
CA VAL A 39 -12.29 23.30 -22.13
C VAL A 39 -12.00 24.80 -22.26
N SER A 40 -11.09 25.36 -21.46
CA SER A 40 -10.70 26.78 -21.58
C SER A 40 -9.80 27.07 -22.79
N GLY A 41 -9.18 26.04 -23.36
CA GLY A 41 -8.17 26.17 -24.41
C GLY A 41 -6.76 26.48 -23.88
N ASP A 42 -6.56 26.48 -22.56
CA ASP A 42 -5.24 26.62 -21.93
C ASP A 42 -4.36 25.38 -22.14
N ILE A 43 -4.98 24.23 -22.42
CA ILE A 43 -4.34 22.97 -22.79
C ILE A 43 -4.72 22.65 -24.22
N ASP A 44 -3.77 22.78 -25.14
CA ASP A 44 -3.90 22.36 -26.53
C ASP A 44 -3.76 20.84 -26.69
N GLU A 45 -3.84 20.35 -27.93
CA GLU A 45 -3.84 18.92 -28.22
C GLU A 45 -2.54 18.21 -27.80
N ASP A 46 -1.38 18.80 -28.11
CA ASP A 46 -0.08 18.22 -27.75
C ASP A 46 0.09 18.18 -26.22
N LEU A 47 -0.33 19.25 -25.54
CA LEU A 47 -0.23 19.35 -24.09
C LEU A 47 -1.26 18.46 -23.37
N ARG A 48 -2.43 18.24 -23.98
CA ARG A 48 -3.47 17.33 -23.47
C ARG A 48 -2.93 15.92 -23.36
N ASP A 49 -2.36 15.40 -24.45
CA ASP A 49 -1.89 14.02 -24.50
C ASP A 49 -0.74 13.81 -23.51
N PHE A 50 0.19 14.77 -23.41
CA PHE A 50 1.23 14.77 -22.37
C PHE A 50 0.66 14.70 -20.94
N PHE A 51 -0.37 15.50 -20.63
CA PHE A 51 -0.96 15.49 -19.29
C PHE A 51 -1.78 14.24 -19.00
N LEU A 52 -2.42 13.65 -20.00
CA LEU A 52 -3.17 12.40 -19.86
C LEU A 52 -2.22 11.21 -19.63
N ASP A 53 -1.11 11.14 -20.36
CA ASP A 53 -0.06 10.13 -20.15
C ASP A 53 0.53 10.25 -18.74
N SER A 54 0.80 11.49 -18.30
CA SER A 54 1.25 11.75 -16.94
C SER A 54 0.23 11.28 -15.88
N LEU A 55 -1.07 11.49 -16.11
CA LEU A 55 -2.13 11.02 -15.24
C LEU A 55 -2.22 9.50 -15.18
N GLU A 56 -2.06 8.82 -16.32
CA GLU A 56 -1.96 7.36 -16.40
C GLU A 56 -0.77 6.84 -15.58
N ASP A 57 0.41 7.43 -15.76
CA ASP A 57 1.62 7.07 -15.00
C ASP A 57 1.43 7.24 -13.49
N MET A 58 0.77 8.32 -13.06
CA MET A 58 0.43 8.53 -11.66
C MET A 58 -0.51 7.45 -11.12
N ALA A 59 -1.52 7.05 -11.89
CA ALA A 59 -2.45 5.98 -11.51
C ALA A 59 -1.74 4.62 -11.44
N LEU A 60 -0.86 4.32 -12.40
CA LEU A 60 -0.06 3.09 -12.41
C LEU A 60 0.90 3.03 -11.22
N ASN A 61 1.57 4.14 -10.91
CA ASN A 61 2.46 4.22 -9.77
C ASN A 61 1.72 4.06 -8.45
N PHE A 62 0.52 4.63 -8.32
CA PHE A 62 -0.35 4.37 -7.18
C PHE A 62 -0.66 2.88 -7.00
N ALA A 63 -1.04 2.18 -8.07
CA ALA A 63 -1.30 0.74 -8.03
C ALA A 63 -0.05 -0.07 -7.63
N LYS A 64 1.13 0.29 -8.17
CA LYS A 64 2.41 -0.34 -7.79
C LYS A 64 2.74 -0.13 -6.31
N THR A 65 2.50 1.07 -5.78
CA THR A 65 2.70 1.37 -4.36
C THR A 65 1.76 0.55 -3.48
N LEU A 66 0.47 0.44 -3.85
CA LEU A 66 -0.47 -0.41 -3.12
C LEU A 66 -0.02 -1.87 -3.08
N ARG A 67 0.47 -2.41 -4.19
CA ARG A 67 1.05 -3.76 -4.25
C ARG A 67 2.22 -3.92 -3.28
N GLY A 68 3.14 -2.96 -3.28
CA GLY A 68 4.29 -2.98 -2.36
C GLY A 68 3.88 -2.96 -0.90
N LEU A 69 2.94 -2.09 -0.53
CA LEU A 69 2.42 -2.02 0.84
C LEU A 69 1.71 -3.31 1.27
N LEU A 70 0.97 -3.96 0.35
CA LEU A 70 0.33 -5.25 0.64
C LEU A 70 1.34 -6.37 0.89
N MET A 71 2.44 -6.41 0.12
CA MET A 71 3.53 -7.36 0.35
C MET A 71 4.13 -7.20 1.76
N VAL A 72 4.40 -5.96 2.16
CA VAL A 72 4.87 -5.66 3.52
C VAL A 72 3.88 -6.12 4.60
N THR A 73 2.58 -5.96 4.37
CA THR A 73 1.57 -6.48 5.31
C THR A 73 1.62 -8.00 5.42
N ILE A 74 1.82 -8.71 4.29
CA ILE A 74 1.95 -10.18 4.28
C ILE A 74 3.19 -10.62 5.07
N GLU A 75 4.34 -9.97 4.86
CA GLU A 75 5.59 -10.23 5.58
C GLU A 75 5.42 -10.03 7.09
N LYS A 76 4.79 -8.93 7.51
CA LYS A 76 4.50 -8.68 8.93
C LYS A 76 3.57 -9.75 9.53
N VAL A 77 2.54 -10.18 8.80
CA VAL A 77 1.63 -11.24 9.26
C VAL A 77 2.39 -12.56 9.43
N TRP A 78 3.24 -12.92 8.47
CA TRP A 78 4.12 -14.08 8.57
C TRP A 78 5.01 -14.01 9.81
N ASN A 79 5.72 -12.89 9.99
CA ASN A 79 6.62 -12.67 11.13
C ASN A 79 5.86 -12.75 12.47
N ALA A 80 4.62 -12.25 12.53
CA ALA A 80 3.77 -12.38 13.71
C ALA A 80 3.36 -13.85 13.99
N ILE A 81 3.06 -14.63 12.96
CA ILE A 81 2.73 -16.06 13.10
C ILE A 81 3.94 -16.83 13.60
N ILE A 82 5.08 -16.70 12.93
CA ILE A 82 6.33 -17.38 13.27
C ILE A 82 6.79 -17.00 14.68
N GLY A 83 6.73 -15.72 15.03
CA GLY A 83 7.07 -15.26 16.38
C GLY A 83 6.22 -15.91 17.48
N VAL A 84 4.91 -16.08 17.25
CA VAL A 84 4.02 -16.78 18.20
C VAL A 84 4.38 -18.26 18.30
N LEU A 85 4.63 -18.93 17.16
CA LEU A 85 4.96 -20.36 17.14
C LEU A 85 6.30 -20.65 17.81
N TRP A 86 7.35 -19.92 17.45
CA TRP A 86 8.69 -20.11 18.02
C TRP A 86 8.70 -19.81 19.51
N LYS A 87 8.01 -18.76 19.96
CA LYS A 87 7.87 -18.46 21.39
C LYS A 87 7.22 -19.62 22.13
N ALA A 88 6.15 -20.21 21.58
CA ALA A 88 5.48 -21.35 22.20
C ALA A 88 6.39 -22.59 22.28
N ILE A 89 7.14 -22.89 21.23
CA ILE A 89 8.10 -24.02 21.20
C ILE A 89 9.22 -23.79 22.21
N SER A 90 9.82 -22.60 22.24
CA SER A 90 10.88 -22.26 23.19
C SER A 90 10.40 -22.36 24.64
N SER A 91 9.17 -21.91 24.93
CA SER A 91 8.56 -22.05 26.25
C SER A 91 8.28 -23.50 26.63
N ALA A 92 7.87 -24.35 25.69
CA ALA A 92 7.56 -25.76 25.95
C ALA A 92 8.81 -26.63 26.12
N THR A 93 9.90 -26.31 25.41
CA THR A 93 11.12 -27.13 25.37
C THR A 93 12.24 -26.61 26.26
N GLY A 94 12.18 -25.34 26.68
CA GLY A 94 13.27 -24.65 27.36
C GLY A 94 14.46 -24.29 26.45
N ILE A 95 14.37 -24.56 25.16
CA ILE A 95 15.41 -24.26 24.17
C ILE A 95 15.16 -22.86 23.61
N ASN A 96 16.16 -21.99 23.62
CA ASN A 96 16.05 -20.68 23.00
C ASN A 96 16.28 -20.79 21.48
N LEU A 97 15.20 -20.73 20.70
CA LEU A 97 15.25 -20.78 19.24
C LEU A 97 15.18 -19.36 18.64
N ALA A 98 16.12 -19.05 17.74
CA ALA A 98 16.00 -17.87 16.89
C ALA A 98 14.89 -18.09 15.85
N ALA A 99 13.93 -17.18 15.80
CA ALA A 99 12.84 -17.22 14.83
C ALA A 99 13.32 -16.70 13.47
N PRO A 100 12.97 -17.36 12.35
CA PRO A 100 13.22 -16.82 11.02
C PRO A 100 12.35 -15.58 10.75
N SER A 101 12.83 -14.67 9.90
CA SER A 101 12.10 -13.51 9.40
C SER A 101 11.87 -13.60 7.89
N ALA A 102 10.70 -13.17 7.43
CA ALA A 102 10.53 -12.72 6.06
C ALA A 102 11.07 -11.28 5.99
N ASP A 103 12.01 -11.05 5.07
CA ASP A 103 12.50 -9.73 4.68
C ASP A 103 11.48 -9.00 3.81
#